data_AF-A0A966NV87-F1
#
_entry.id   AF-A0A966NV87-F1
#
_cell.length_a   1.000
_cell.length_b   1.000
_cell.length_c   1.000
_cell.angle_alpha   90.00
_cell.angle_beta   90.00
_cell.angle_gamma   90.00
#
_symmetry.space_group_name_H-M   'P 1'
#
loop_
_entity.id
_entity.type
_entity.pdbx_description
1 polymer ?
#
loop_
_entity_poly.entity_id
_entity_poly.type
_entity_poly.pdbx_seq_one_letter_code
_entity_poly.pdbx_strand_id
1 'polypeptide(L)' 'PLSAAEVRFLPLAYQFFILNYVVREGSKFFQAPLSDEFRRDAVARYLPQVSSLDVTPILELLGLSS' A
#
# COMPACT_ATOMS: atom_id res chain seq x y z
N PRO A 1 -16.44 -7.12 12.26
CA PRO A 1 -15.28 -8.04 12.18
C PRO A 1 -14.60 -7.92 10.81
N LEU A 2 -13.27 -7.98 10.75
CA LEU A 2 -12.52 -7.98 9.50
C LEU A 2 -12.70 -9.34 8.80
N SER A 3 -12.99 -9.32 7.50
CA SER A 3 -13.21 -10.50 6.67
C SER A 3 -11.96 -10.88 5.88
N ALA A 4 -11.88 -12.14 5.46
CA ALA A 4 -10.80 -12.62 4.60
C ALA A 4 -10.74 -11.88 3.24
N ALA A 5 -11.89 -11.41 2.74
CA ALA A 5 -11.96 -10.61 1.51
C ALA A 5 -11.34 -9.22 1.70
N GLU A 6 -11.59 -8.57 2.83
CA GLU A 6 -10.98 -7.26 3.16
C GLU A 6 -9.46 -7.37 3.34
N VAL A 7 -8.97 -8.47 3.93
CA VAL A 7 -7.51 -8.72 4.03
C VAL A 7 -6.89 -8.93 2.65
N ARG A 8 -7.52 -9.72 1.78
CA ARG A 8 -7.05 -9.91 0.39
C ARG A 8 -7.12 -8.64 -0.45
N PHE A 9 -7.95 -7.68 -0.08
CA PHE A 9 -8.03 -6.38 -0.72
C PHE A 9 -6.90 -5.41 -0.32
N LEU A 10 -6.17 -5.68 0.78
CA LEU A 10 -5.12 -4.78 1.29
C LEU A 10 -4.07 -4.37 0.24
N PRO A 11 -3.52 -5.25 -0.62
CA PRO A 11 -2.55 -4.84 -1.63
C PRO A 11 -3.12 -3.78 -2.57
N LEU A 12 -4.36 -3.95 -3.02
CA LEU A 12 -5.04 -3.01 -3.90
C LEU A 12 -5.37 -1.69 -3.18
N ALA A 13 -5.84 -1.76 -1.93
CA ALA A 13 -6.09 -0.59 -1.10
C ALA A 13 -4.81 0.25 -0.90
N TYR A 14 -3.69 -0.42 -0.60
CA TYR A 14 -2.42 0.23 -0.36
C TYR A 14 -1.81 0.79 -1.66
N GLN A 15 -1.94 0.08 -2.78
CA GLN A 15 -1.57 0.59 -4.09
C GLN A 15 -2.36 1.86 -4.45
N PHE A 16 -3.67 1.86 -4.24
CA PHE A 16 -4.53 3.03 -4.45
C PHE A 16 -4.09 4.20 -3.56
N PHE A 17 -3.76 3.93 -2.29
CA PHE A 17 -3.24 4.95 -1.38
C PHE A 17 -1.94 5.57 -1.90
N ILE A 18 -0.96 4.76 -2.29
CA ILE A 18 0.33 5.24 -2.82
C ILE A 18 0.11 6.13 -4.05
N LEU A 19 -0.70 5.66 -5.01
CA LEU A 19 -0.95 6.39 -6.25
C LEU A 19 -1.61 7.75 -6.00
N ASN A 20 -2.61 7.81 -5.12
CA ASN A 20 -3.37 9.04 -4.90
C ASN A 20 -2.69 10.00 -3.94
N TYR A 21 -2.19 9.50 -2.81
CA TYR A 21 -1.76 10.35 -1.70
C TYR A 21 -0.25 10.56 -1.63
N VAL A 22 0.55 9.74 -2.32
CA VAL A 22 2.01 9.94 -2.42
C VAL A 22 2.39 10.49 -3.79
N VAL A 23 1.94 9.83 -4.87
CA VAL A 23 2.37 10.21 -6.23
C VAL A 23 1.61 11.43 -6.76
N ARG A 24 0.27 11.39 -6.70
CA ARG A 24 -0.59 12.44 -7.30
C ARG A 24 -0.72 13.67 -6.42
N GLU A 25 -1.09 13.49 -5.16
CA GLU A 25 -1.43 14.59 -4.25
C GLU A 25 -0.37 14.82 -3.15
N GLY A 26 0.77 14.13 -3.21
CA GLY A 26 1.79 14.13 -2.14
C GLY A 26 2.29 15.52 -1.73
N SER A 27 2.39 16.45 -2.69
CA SER A 27 2.82 17.83 -2.41
C SER A 27 1.85 18.63 -1.53
N LYS A 28 0.60 18.17 -1.37
CA LYS A 28 -0.37 18.75 -0.44
C LYS A 28 -0.18 18.26 0.99
N PHE A 29 0.53 17.14 1.19
CA PHE A 29 0.70 16.48 2.49
C PHE A 29 2.14 16.56 3.01
N PHE A 30 3.13 16.73 2.12
CA PHE A 30 4.55 16.70 2.46
C PHE A 30 5.27 17.97 1.98
N GLN A 31 6.29 18.38 2.72
CA GLN A 31 7.20 19.45 2.29
C GLN A 31 7.95 19.05 1.01
N ALA A 32 8.24 20.01 0.14
CA ALA A 32 8.78 19.77 -1.21
C ALA A 32 9.91 18.73 -1.31
N PRO A 33 11.02 18.81 -0.53
CA PRO A 33 12.11 17.83 -0.65
C PRO A 33 11.66 16.39 -0.30
N LEU A 34 10.80 16.24 0.71
CA LEU A 34 10.25 14.95 1.12
C LEU A 34 9.24 14.41 0.10
N SER A 35 8.40 15.28 -0.46
CA SER A 35 7.41 14.87 -1.45
C SER A 35 8.07 14.29 -2.70
N ASP A 36 9.20 14.86 -3.14
CA ASP A 36 9.94 14.36 -4.29
C ASP A 36 10.66 13.04 -4.01
N GLU A 37 11.23 12.90 -2.80
CA GLU A 37 11.83 11.66 -2.35
C GLU A 37 10.80 10.53 -2.27
N PHE A 38 9.69 10.76 -1.56
CA PHE A 38 8.64 9.76 -1.40
C PHE A 38 8.01 9.34 -2.72
N ARG A 39 7.86 10.27 -3.67
CA ARG A 39 7.36 9.93 -5.00
C ARG A 39 8.32 9.04 -5.77
N ARG A 40 9.65 9.27 -5.68
CA ARG A 40 10.65 8.39 -6.30
C ARG A 40 10.61 7.00 -5.70
N ASP A 41 10.59 6.91 -4.37
CA ASP A 41 10.56 5.63 -3.66
C ASP A 41 9.25 4.86 -3.89
N ALA A 42 8.12 5.57 -3.98
CA ALA A 42 6.83 5.00 -4.33
C ALA A 42 6.89 4.24 -5.65
N VAL A 43 7.45 4.86 -6.69
CA VAL A 43 7.55 4.26 -8.03
C VAL A 43 8.60 3.16 -8.08
N ALA A 44 9.79 3.41 -7.52
CA ALA A 44 10.93 2.49 -7.67
C ALA A 44 10.86 1.28 -6.73
N ARG A 45 10.22 1.41 -5.56
CA ARG A 45 10.26 0.40 -4.50
C ARG A 45 8.87 -0.05 -4.06
N TYR A 46 8.01 0.87 -3.61
CA TYR A 46 6.79 0.47 -2.91
C TYR A 46 5.71 -0.10 -3.85
N LEU A 47 5.51 0.47 -5.04
CA LEU A 47 4.56 -0.05 -6.03
C LEU A 47 4.91 -1.47 -6.50
N PRO A 48 6.18 -1.79 -6.83
CA PRO A 48 6.58 -3.17 -7.11
C PRO A 48 6.42 -4.12 -5.91
N GLN A 49 6.71 -3.65 -4.69
CA GLN A 49 6.60 -4.49 -3.49
C GLN A 49 5.16 -4.84 -3.14
N VAL A 50 4.23 -3.87 -3.25
CA VAL A 50 2.83 -4.11 -2.93
C VAL A 50 2.15 -5.02 -3.96
N SER A 51 2.53 -4.96 -5.24
CA SER A 51 1.93 -5.81 -6.28
C SER A 51 2.26 -7.29 -6.10
N SER A 52 3.33 -7.62 -5.36
CA SER A 52 3.73 -8.99 -5.01
C SER A 52 3.52 -9.33 -3.54
N LEU A 53 2.72 -8.55 -2.79
CA LEU A 53 2.52 -8.77 -1.37
C LEU A 53 1.72 -10.04 -1.10
N ASP A 54 2.34 -11.02 -0.44
CA ASP A 54 1.65 -12.20 0.08
C ASP A 54 0.97 -11.87 1.42
N VAL A 55 -0.36 -11.93 1.43
CA VAL A 55 -1.18 -11.67 2.62
C VAL A 55 -1.52 -12.94 3.40
N THR A 56 -1.06 -14.12 2.97
CA THR A 56 -1.30 -15.39 3.65
C THR A 56 -0.90 -15.37 5.13
N PRO A 57 0.27 -14.81 5.52
CA PRO A 57 0.64 -14.74 6.94
C PRO A 57 -0.35 -13.92 7.79
N ILE A 58 -0.98 -12.89 7.20
CA ILE A 58 -1.98 -12.06 7.87
C ILE A 58 -3.29 -12.85 8.04
N LEU A 59 -3.72 -13.56 6.99
CA LEU A 59 -4.91 -14.40 7.03
C LEU A 59 -4.78 -15.50 8.10
N GLU A 60 -3.61 -16.15 8.20
CA GLU A 60 -3.33 -17.18 9.19
C GLU A 60 -3.35 -16.64 10.62
N LEU A 61 -2.70 -15.51 10.87
CA LEU A 61 -2.69 -14.87 12.18
C LEU A 61 -4.11 -14.51 12.66
N LEU A 62 -4.99 -14.14 11.73
CA LEU A 62 -6.36 -13.74 12.03
C LEU A 62 -7.36 -14.91 12.03
N GLY A 63 -6.93 -16.13 11.71
CA GLY A 63 -7.82 -17.29 11.58
C GLY A 63 -8.80 -17.17 10.40
N LEU A 64 -8.39 -16.49 9.32
CA LEU A 64 -9.19 -16.17 8.13
C LEU A 64 -8.73 -16.94 6.87
N SER A 65 -7.88 -17.96 7.03
CA SER A 65 -7.27 -18.71 5.92
C SER A 65 -8.19 -19.77 5.29
N SER A 66 -9.32 -20.08 5.93
CA SER A 66 -10.30 -21.08 5.52
C SER A 66 -11.08 -20.69 4.27
#